data_AF-A0A937UW99-F1
#
_entry.id   AF-A0A937UW99-F1
#
_cell.length_a   1.000
_cell.length_b   1.000
_cell.length_c   1.000
_cell.angle_alpha   90.00
_cell.angle_beta   90.00
_cell.angle_gamma   90.00
#
_symmetry.space_group_name_H-M   'P 1'
#
loop_
_entity.id
_entity.type
_entity.pdbx_description
1 polymer ?
#
loop_
_entity_poly.entity_id
_entity_poly.type
_entity_poly.pdbx_seq_one_letter_code
_entity_poly.pdbx_strand_id
1 'polypeptide(L)' 'MARRARISWPEERRDASEVVVTRFDPGRGWTLDQARDLVRQGYSVDNVAQRTGFPAQMLKVAVVVDDDD' A
#
# COMPACT_ATOMS: atom_id res chain seq x y z
N MET A 1 -33.10 17.39 39.01
CA MET A 1 -31.89 18.05 38.49
C MET A 1 -31.01 17.00 37.80
N ALA A 2 -31.03 16.92 36.47
CA ALA A 2 -30.28 15.90 35.72
C ALA A 2 -28.89 16.42 35.35
N ARG A 3 -27.84 15.76 35.83
CA ARG A 3 -26.44 16.09 35.50
C ARG A 3 -26.08 15.35 34.21
N ARG A 4 -25.90 16.07 33.09
CA ARG A 4 -25.37 15.51 31.84
C ARG A 4 -23.90 15.14 32.05
N ALA A 5 -23.62 13.85 32.18
CA ALA A 5 -22.25 13.35 32.06
C ALA A 5 -21.81 13.52 30.60
N ARG A 6 -20.77 14.32 30.35
CA ARG A 6 -20.10 14.35 29.05
C ARG A 6 -19.28 13.07 28.94
N ILE A 7 -19.61 12.23 27.97
CA ILE A 7 -18.80 11.06 27.61
C ILE A 7 -17.51 11.62 27.00
N SER A 8 -16.43 11.64 27.79
CA SER A 8 -15.09 11.89 27.29
C SER A 8 -14.57 10.56 26.74
N TRP A 9 -14.44 10.47 25.42
CA TRP A 9 -13.74 9.35 24.80
C TRP A 9 -12.28 9.39 25.23
N PRO A 10 -11.72 8.30 25.79
CA PRO A 10 -10.30 8.23 26.08
C PRO A 10 -9.54 8.38 24.76
N GLU A 11 -8.57 9.27 24.76
CA GLU A 11 -7.66 9.54 23.64
C GLU A 11 -7.12 8.21 23.13
N GLU A 12 -7.67 7.76 22.01
CA GLU A 12 -7.22 6.58 21.29
C GLU A 12 -5.85 6.94 20.71
N ARG A 13 -4.82 6.76 21.54
CA ARG A 13 -3.42 6.71 21.10
C ARG A 13 -3.28 5.45 20.26
N ARG A 14 -3.78 5.53 19.04
CA ARG A 14 -3.30 4.69 17.95
C ARG A 14 -1.88 5.18 17.68
N ASP A 15 -0.94 4.63 18.43
CA ASP A 15 0.45 4.53 17.98
C ASP A 15 0.40 3.82 16.63
N ALA A 16 0.32 4.61 15.56
CA ALA A 16 0.38 4.14 14.19
C ALA A 16 1.68 3.36 14.08
N SER A 17 1.57 2.04 13.99
CA SER A 17 2.72 1.15 14.02
C SER A 17 3.70 1.57 12.92
N GLU A 18 4.99 1.67 13.28
CA GLU A 18 6.04 2.08 12.37
C GLU A 18 6.01 1.23 11.08
N VAL A 19 5.64 1.85 9.97
CA VAL A 19 5.61 1.17 8.67
C VAL A 19 7.03 1.15 8.13
N VAL A 20 7.75 0.04 8.37
CA VAL A 20 9.06 -0.19 7.76
C VAL A 20 8.86 -0.54 6.28
N VAL A 21 8.99 0.44 5.40
CA VAL A 21 8.95 0.23 3.95
C VAL A 21 10.32 -0.24 3.47
N THR A 22 10.51 -1.56 3.35
CA THR A 22 11.70 -2.11 2.70
C THR A 22 11.62 -1.88 1.20
N ARG A 23 12.47 -0.99 0.67
CA ARG A 23 12.60 -0.75 -0.77
C ARG A 23 13.32 -1.94 -1.41
N PHE A 24 12.57 -2.80 -2.10
CA PHE A 24 13.13 -3.84 -2.94
C PHE A 24 13.68 -3.22 -4.22
N ASP A 25 14.97 -3.41 -4.50
CA ASP A 25 15.57 -3.01 -5.79
C ASP A 25 15.83 -4.28 -6.62
N PRO A 26 15.15 -4.47 -7.75
CA PRO A 26 15.29 -5.67 -8.57
C PRO A 26 16.57 -5.68 -9.43
N GLY A 27 17.42 -4.65 -9.34
CA GLY A 27 18.67 -4.55 -10.11
C GLY A 27 18.48 -4.32 -11.63
N ARG A 28 17.24 -4.12 -12.09
CA ARG A 28 16.89 -3.90 -13.51
C ARG A 28 16.63 -2.44 -13.87
N GLY A 29 16.84 -1.50 -12.94
CA GLY A 29 16.60 -0.07 -13.15
C GLY A 29 15.13 0.34 -13.19
N TRP A 30 14.21 -0.56 -12.82
CA TRP A 30 12.78 -0.28 -12.70
C TRP A 30 12.44 0.06 -11.26
N THR A 31 11.66 1.11 -11.04
CA THR A 31 11.08 1.38 -9.73
C THR A 31 9.81 0.56 -9.53
N LEU A 32 9.46 0.29 -8.27
CA LEU A 32 8.23 -0.41 -7.93
C LEU A 32 6.99 0.34 -8.45
N ASP A 33 7.04 1.66 -8.42
CA ASP A 33 5.98 2.55 -8.90
C ASP A 33 5.76 2.40 -10.42
N GLN A 34 6.85 2.44 -11.20
CA GLN A 34 6.80 2.19 -12.65
C GLN A 34 6.29 0.79 -13.00
N ALA A 35 6.69 -0.22 -12.22
CA ALA A 35 6.19 -1.57 -12.40
C ALA A 35 4.68 -1.65 -12.13
N ARG A 36 4.19 -0.94 -11.11
CA ARG A 36 2.75 -0.87 -10.79
C ARG A 36 1.97 -0.10 -11.85
N ASP A 37 2.54 0.97 -12.39
CA ASP A 37 1.94 1.74 -13.47
C ASP A 37 1.69 0.87 -14.71
N LEU A 38 2.61 -0.04 -15.04
CA LEU A 38 2.39 -1.03 -16.10
C LEU A 38 1.19 -1.95 -15.79
N VAL A 39 1.03 -2.40 -14.55
CA VAL A 39 -0.16 -3.19 -14.18
C VAL A 39 -1.44 -2.38 -14.33
N ARG A 40 -1.42 -1.09 -13.94
CA ARG A 40 -2.56 -0.16 -14.10
C ARG A 40 -2.91 0.12 -15.56
N GLN A 41 -1.91 0.15 -16.44
CA GLN A 41 -2.11 0.25 -17.89
C GLN A 41 -2.74 -1.01 -18.52
N GLY A 42 -2.95 -2.07 -17.74
CA GLY A 42 -3.61 -3.30 -18.17
C GLY A 42 -2.66 -4.45 -18.51
N TYR A 43 -1.36 -4.31 -18.25
CA TYR A 43 -0.42 -5.44 -18.37
C TYR A 43 -0.64 -6.45 -17.25
N SER A 44 -0.53 -7.74 -17.57
CA SER A 44 -0.69 -8.80 -16.57
C SER A 44 0.44 -8.75 -15.52
N VAL A 45 0.09 -9.03 -14.27
CA VAL A 45 1.03 -9.02 -13.14
C VAL A 45 2.22 -9.96 -13.39
N ASP A 46 1.99 -11.13 -13.97
CA ASP A 46 3.05 -12.09 -14.30
C ASP A 46 4.03 -11.55 -15.35
N ASN A 47 3.52 -10.82 -16.36
CA ASN A 47 4.36 -10.21 -17.40
C ASN A 47 5.25 -9.11 -16.81
N VAL A 48 4.66 -8.24 -15.99
CA VAL A 48 5.37 -7.16 -15.31
C VAL A 48 6.42 -7.72 -14.35
N ALA A 49 6.10 -8.78 -13.58
CA ALA A 49 7.02 -9.43 -12.67
C ALA A 49 8.26 -9.98 -13.40
N GLN A 50 8.06 -10.67 -14.53
CA GLN A 50 9.16 -11.22 -15.32
C GLN A 50 10.04 -10.14 -15.95
N ARG A 51 9.44 -9.00 -16.34
CA ARG A 51 10.13 -7.91 -17.02
C ARG A 51 10.91 -7.01 -16.05
N THR A 52 10.29 -6.66 -14.94
CA THR A 52 10.83 -5.72 -13.94
C THR A 52 11.63 -6.42 -12.85
N GLY A 53 11.38 -7.70 -12.59
CA GLY A 53 11.99 -8.47 -11.50
C GLY A 53 11.29 -8.32 -10.15
N PHE A 54 10.19 -7.54 -10.08
CA PHE A 54 9.40 -7.42 -8.86
C PHE A 54 8.51 -8.64 -8.64
N PRO A 55 8.38 -9.13 -7.39
CA PRO A 55 7.45 -10.21 -7.09
C PRO A 55 5.99 -9.76 -7.27
N ALA A 56 5.15 -10.66 -7.79
CA ALA A 56 3.74 -10.42 -8.07
C ALA A 56 2.95 -9.88 -6.87
N GLN A 57 3.32 -10.28 -5.65
CA GLN A 57 2.68 -9.81 -4.41
C GLN A 57 2.86 -8.29 -4.22
N MET A 58 4.03 -7.73 -4.52
CA MET A 58 4.30 -6.30 -4.39
C MET A 58 3.58 -5.45 -5.46
N LEU A 59 3.29 -6.06 -6.60
CA LEU A 59 2.54 -5.45 -7.69
C LEU A 59 1.03 -5.41 -7.39
N LYS A 60 0.49 -6.47 -6.77
CA LYS A 60 -0.94 -6.58 -6.40
C LYS A 60 -1.36 -5.60 -5.31
N VAL A 61 -0.49 -5.33 -4.33
CA VAL A 61 -0.78 -4.40 -3.21
C VAL A 61 -1.17 -3.00 -3.71
N ALA A 62 -0.72 -2.57 -4.87
CA ALA A 62 -1.04 -1.23 -5.41
C ALA A 62 -2.38 -1.13 -6.14
N VAL A 63 -2.96 -2.26 -6.54
CA VAL A 63 -4.29 -2.28 -7.17
C VAL A 63 -5.37 -2.12 -6.11
N VAL A 64 -5.13 -2.65 -4.90
CA VAL A 64 -6.10 -2.61 -3.78
C VAL A 64 -6.21 -1.22 -3.14
N VAL A 65 -5.19 -0.36 -3.28
CA VAL A 65 -5.15 0.97 -2.63
C VAL A 65 -5.85 2.07 -3.46
N ASP A 66 -6.12 1.83 -4.74
CA ASP A 66 -6.82 2.77 -5.64
C ASP A 66 -8.33 2.49 -5.75
N ASP A 67 -8.85 1.49 -5.02
CA ASP A 67 -10.29 1.10 -5.00
C ASP A 67 -11.03 1.64 -3.74
N ASP A 68 -10.38 2.48 -2.94
CA ASP A 68 -11.00 3.21 -1.82
C ASP A 68 -11.16 4.68 -2.25
N ASP A 69 -12.43 5.05 -2.51
CA ASP A 69 -13.02 6.31 -3.03
C ASP A 69 -12.39 7.65 -2.59
#